data_AF-A0A9W8K3P8-F1
#
_entry.id   AF-A0A9W8K3P8-F1
#
_cell.length_a   1.000
_cell.length_b   1.000
_cell.length_c   1.000
_cell.angle_alpha   90.00
_cell.angle_beta   90.00
_cell.angle_gamma   90.00
#
_symmetry.space_group_name_H-M   'P 1'
#
loop_
_entity.id
_entity.type
_entity.pdbx_description
1 polymer ?
#
loop_
_entity_poly.entity_id
_entity_poly.type
_entity_poly.pdbx_seq_one_letter_code
_entity_poly.pdbx_strand_id
1 'polypeptide(L)'
;MNDMSDCEVYYVPSFISEEKAEDWYEELLALETWYQPKLKVYGREVVQSRKIAAYASDPNLTLKYSGQVVDMNYEYPPVLREIQDQVEDKLGVKFNHVMLNLYEDGTVYIGNHRDSPENKVIASVSLGAPRTFIMTQDPKAQKRKANHANPSSVENVERSDITPKSGTPTRFESSSSRKRPADHQSIEEPAPRFVIRKSWILAPGSLVVMQGDTQKYWKHEIPK
;
A
#
# COMPACT_ATOMS: atom_id res chain seq x y z
N MET A 1 -17.31 16.56 -4.27
CA MET A 1 -16.38 15.95 -5.24
C MET A 1 -15.52 14.97 -4.48
N ASN A 2 -15.55 13.69 -4.85
CA ASN A 2 -14.87 12.63 -4.10
C ASN A 2 -13.35 12.80 -4.30
N ASP A 3 -12.67 13.38 -3.31
CA ASP A 3 -11.25 13.80 -3.34
C ASP A 3 -10.26 12.61 -3.26
N MET A 4 -10.76 11.40 -3.54
CA MET A 4 -10.02 10.15 -3.52
C MET A 4 -10.42 9.27 -4.70
N SER A 5 -9.98 9.64 -5.91
CA SER A 5 -10.24 8.81 -7.10
C SER A 5 -9.67 7.40 -6.91
N ASP A 6 -10.42 6.39 -7.38
CA ASP A 6 -10.04 4.98 -7.29
C ASP A 6 -9.80 4.49 -5.85
N CYS A 7 -10.49 5.10 -4.89
CA CYS A 7 -10.51 4.70 -3.49
C CYS A 7 -11.95 4.49 -3.05
N GLU A 8 -12.27 3.27 -2.62
CA GLU A 8 -13.49 2.94 -1.90
C GLU A 8 -13.10 2.64 -0.46
N VAL A 9 -13.07 3.70 0.35
CA VAL A 9 -12.78 3.63 1.79
C VAL A 9 -13.92 4.27 2.57
N TYR A 10 -14.34 3.60 3.63
CA TYR A 10 -15.35 4.06 4.57
C TYR A 10 -14.77 4.04 5.97
N TYR A 11 -15.04 5.09 6.75
CA TYR A 11 -14.62 5.19 8.14
C TYR A 11 -15.85 5.40 9.03
N VAL A 12 -16.01 4.51 10.01
CA VAL A 12 -17.09 4.53 11.00
C VAL A 12 -16.43 4.76 12.37
N PRO A 13 -16.50 5.98 12.93
CA PRO A 13 -15.76 6.33 14.15
C PRO A 13 -16.24 5.59 15.40
N SER A 14 -17.52 5.18 15.43
CA SER A 14 -18.14 4.51 16.58
C SER A 14 -18.91 3.29 16.08
N PHE A 15 -18.17 2.28 15.64
CA PHE A 15 -18.75 1.00 15.21
C PHE A 15 -19.28 0.21 16.40
N ILE A 16 -18.52 0.21 17.50
CA ILE A 16 -18.91 -0.32 18.83
C ILE A 16 -18.69 0.76 19.90
N SER A 17 -19.21 0.53 21.11
CA SER A 17 -18.92 1.40 22.26
C SER A 17 -17.47 1.26 22.73
N GLU A 18 -16.94 2.28 23.40
CA GLU A 18 -15.59 2.23 23.99
C GLU A 18 -15.47 1.12 25.04
N GLU A 19 -16.51 0.89 25.85
CA GLU A 19 -16.56 -0.21 26.83
C GLU A 19 -16.40 -1.57 26.15
N LYS A 20 -17.16 -1.82 25.07
CA LYS A 20 -17.06 -3.07 24.31
C LYS A 20 -15.71 -3.21 23.60
N ALA A 21 -15.14 -2.09 23.16
CA ALA A 21 -13.81 -2.07 22.56
C ALA A 21 -12.72 -2.42 23.57
N GLU A 22 -12.86 -2.00 24.83
CA GLU A 22 -11.94 -2.34 25.91
C GLU A 22 -12.05 -3.83 26.28
N ASP A 23 -13.27 -4.37 26.42
CA ASP A 23 -13.47 -5.81 26.68
C ASP A 23 -12.79 -6.68 25.60
N TRP A 24 -13.03 -6.36 24.32
CA TRP A 24 -12.40 -7.06 23.20
C TRP A 24 -10.88 -6.88 23.18
N TYR A 25 -10.39 -5.71 23.57
CA TYR A 25 -8.95 -5.44 23.66
C TYR A 25 -8.29 -6.34 24.70
N GLU A 26 -8.83 -6.42 25.91
CA GLU A 26 -8.29 -7.25 27.00
C GLU A 26 -8.28 -8.74 26.62
N GLU A 27 -9.38 -9.24 26.05
CA GLU A 27 -9.48 -10.65 25.62
C GLU A 27 -8.48 -11.00 24.51
N LEU A 28 -8.33 -10.13 23.50
CA LEU A 28 -7.38 -10.36 22.41
C LEU A 28 -5.92 -10.20 22.85
N LEU A 29 -5.64 -9.29 23.80
CA LEU A 29 -4.30 -9.11 24.34
C LEU A 29 -3.82 -10.35 25.10
N ALA A 30 -4.74 -11.08 25.74
CA ALA A 30 -4.46 -12.29 26.50
C ALA A 30 -4.17 -13.54 25.64
N LEU A 31 -4.29 -13.47 24.31
CA LEU A 31 -4.03 -14.62 23.43
C LEU A 31 -2.57 -15.07 23.50
N GLU A 32 -2.33 -16.38 23.49
CA GLU A 32 -0.97 -16.95 23.49
C GLU A 32 -0.35 -17.07 22.09
N THR A 33 -1.11 -16.75 21.04
CA THR A 33 -0.74 -16.93 19.62
C THR A 33 0.05 -15.76 19.04
N TRP A 34 0.31 -14.70 19.82
CA TRP A 34 1.08 -13.55 19.37
C TRP A 34 2.53 -13.93 19.09
N TYR A 35 3.01 -13.60 17.89
CA TYR A 35 4.40 -13.79 17.50
C TYR A 35 4.94 -12.62 16.67
N GLN A 36 6.26 -12.51 16.59
CA GLN A 36 6.93 -11.44 15.85
C GLN A 36 7.63 -12.00 14.60
N PRO A 37 7.04 -11.85 13.40
CA PRO A 37 7.55 -12.43 12.17
C PRO A 37 8.87 -11.79 11.70
N LYS A 38 9.70 -12.58 11.02
CA LYS A 38 11.02 -12.20 10.50
C LYS A 38 11.01 -12.11 8.98
N LEU A 39 10.88 -10.92 8.39
CA LEU A 39 10.79 -10.75 6.93
C LEU A 39 12.14 -10.81 6.23
N LYS A 40 12.15 -11.22 4.96
CA LYS A 40 13.28 -10.99 4.07
C LYS A 40 13.05 -9.72 3.24
N VAL A 41 13.80 -8.66 3.55
CA VAL A 41 13.77 -7.37 2.82
C VAL A 41 15.13 -7.16 2.17
N TYR A 42 15.16 -7.07 0.83
CA TYR A 42 16.40 -6.93 0.05
C TYR A 42 17.50 -7.96 0.40
N GLY A 43 17.09 -9.21 0.65
CA GLY A 43 18.01 -10.30 1.01
C GLY A 43 18.47 -10.29 2.47
N ARG A 44 18.07 -9.30 3.28
CA ARG A 44 18.36 -9.24 4.72
C ARG A 44 17.14 -9.66 5.54
N GLU A 45 17.38 -10.37 6.63
CA GLU A 45 16.33 -10.69 7.60
C GLU A 45 16.06 -9.47 8.48
N VAL A 46 14.80 -9.02 8.53
CA VAL A 46 14.34 -7.89 9.32
C VAL A 46 13.16 -8.34 10.16
N VAL A 47 13.29 -8.24 11.48
CA VAL A 47 12.19 -8.51 12.40
C VAL A 47 11.14 -7.41 12.23
N GLN A 48 9.87 -7.78 12.06
CA GLN A 48 8.80 -6.79 11.97
C GLN A 48 8.69 -5.99 13.26
N SER A 49 8.32 -4.72 13.17
CA SER A 49 8.16 -3.88 14.36
C SER A 49 7.05 -4.38 15.29
N ARG A 50 6.03 -5.06 14.76
CA ARG A 50 4.80 -5.42 15.47
C ARG A 50 4.67 -6.93 15.67
N LYS A 51 4.00 -7.32 16.74
CA LYS A 51 3.50 -8.70 16.91
C LYS A 51 2.23 -8.89 16.09
N ILE A 52 2.02 -10.09 15.60
CA ILE A 52 0.83 -10.49 14.87
C ILE A 52 0.29 -11.82 15.39
N ALA A 53 -0.98 -12.08 15.12
CA ALA A 53 -1.60 -13.39 15.18
C ALA A 53 -2.58 -13.48 14.01
N ALA A 54 -2.75 -14.66 13.41
CA ALA A 54 -3.65 -14.82 12.28
C ALA A 54 -4.55 -16.03 12.46
N TYR A 55 -5.79 -15.90 11.99
CA TYR A 55 -6.82 -16.93 12.09
C TYR A 55 -7.54 -17.07 10.76
N ALA A 56 -7.91 -18.30 10.36
CA ALA A 56 -8.74 -18.55 9.18
C ALA A 56 -9.77 -19.65 9.41
N SER A 57 -10.95 -19.50 8.83
CA SER A 57 -12.02 -20.50 8.93
C SER A 57 -11.75 -21.73 8.07
N ASP A 58 -10.91 -21.60 7.04
CA ASP A 58 -10.51 -22.69 6.13
C ASP A 58 -9.07 -23.13 6.43
N PRO A 59 -8.85 -24.39 6.87
CA PRO A 59 -7.53 -24.99 7.08
C PRO A 59 -6.60 -25.00 5.86
N ASN A 60 -7.15 -24.83 4.65
CA ASN A 60 -6.37 -24.80 3.42
C ASN A 60 -5.95 -23.37 3.02
N LEU A 61 -6.42 -22.35 3.73
CA LEU A 61 -6.07 -20.96 3.46
C LEU A 61 -4.64 -20.69 3.91
N THR A 62 -3.77 -20.43 2.94
CA THR A 62 -2.39 -19.99 3.19
C THR A 62 -2.25 -18.52 2.87
N LEU A 63 -1.99 -17.69 3.89
CA LEU A 63 -1.68 -16.28 3.71
C LEU A 63 -0.16 -16.09 3.59
N LYS A 64 0.25 -15.23 2.65
CA LYS A 64 1.65 -14.79 2.54
C LYS A 64 1.77 -13.30 2.81
N TYR A 65 2.70 -12.92 3.67
CA TYR A 65 3.05 -11.54 3.93
C TYR A 65 4.53 -11.31 3.62
N SER A 66 4.82 -10.36 2.71
CA SER A 66 6.18 -10.08 2.21
C SER A 66 6.94 -11.33 1.74
N GLY A 67 6.22 -12.26 1.07
CA GLY A 67 6.78 -13.49 0.52
C GLY A 67 6.96 -14.64 1.51
N GLN A 68 6.61 -14.44 2.79
CA GLN A 68 6.66 -15.47 3.82
C GLN A 68 5.28 -15.95 4.19
N VAL A 69 5.16 -17.24 4.50
CA VAL A 69 3.92 -17.83 5.00
C VAL A 69 3.67 -17.32 6.41
N VAL A 70 2.46 -16.84 6.64
CA VAL A 70 1.95 -16.44 7.96
C VAL A 70 1.59 -17.70 8.73
N ASP A 71 1.87 -17.72 10.03
CA ASP A 71 1.42 -18.80 10.91
C ASP A 71 -0.07 -18.63 11.19
N MET A 72 -0.88 -19.57 10.68
CA MET A 72 -2.33 -19.49 10.67
C MET A 72 -2.91 -20.42 11.74
N ASN A 73 -3.77 -19.88 12.59
CA ASN A 73 -4.58 -20.64 13.54
C ASN A 73 -5.96 -20.92 12.93
N TYR A 74 -6.54 -22.08 13.23
CA TYR A 74 -7.85 -22.47 12.68
C TYR A 74 -8.93 -22.62 13.75
N GLU A 75 -8.53 -22.65 15.01
CA GLU A 75 -9.43 -22.55 16.16
C GLU A 75 -9.62 -21.08 16.50
N TYR A 76 -10.82 -20.55 16.25
CA TYR A 76 -11.13 -19.15 16.54
C TYR A 76 -11.44 -18.97 18.03
N PRO A 77 -10.75 -18.04 18.72
CA PRO A 77 -11.18 -17.50 19.99
C PRO A 77 -12.64 -17.02 19.92
N PRO A 78 -13.46 -17.22 20.98
CA PRO A 78 -14.84 -16.74 21.02
C PRO A 78 -14.98 -15.25 20.71
N VAL A 79 -14.09 -14.41 21.25
CA VAL A 79 -14.05 -12.97 20.96
C VAL A 79 -13.85 -12.66 19.47
N LEU A 80 -13.02 -13.44 18.75
CA LEU A 80 -12.82 -13.25 17.31
C LEU A 80 -14.05 -13.67 16.50
N ARG A 81 -14.80 -14.69 16.95
CA ARG A 81 -16.10 -15.01 16.35
C ARG A 81 -17.09 -13.89 16.55
N GLU A 82 -17.18 -13.33 17.76
CA GLU A 82 -18.07 -12.22 18.04
C GLU A 82 -17.76 -10.98 17.17
N ILE A 83 -16.48 -10.59 17.09
CA ILE A 83 -16.03 -9.49 16.24
C ILE A 83 -16.40 -9.75 14.77
N GLN A 84 -16.11 -10.97 14.29
CA GLN A 84 -16.41 -11.36 12.92
C GLN A 84 -17.92 -11.24 12.64
N ASP A 85 -18.76 -11.84 13.49
CA ASP A 85 -20.21 -11.82 13.32
C ASP A 85 -20.75 -10.38 13.29
N GLN A 86 -20.33 -9.50 14.22
CA GLN A 86 -20.77 -8.11 14.22
C GLN A 86 -20.35 -7.33 12.96
N VAL A 87 -19.14 -7.57 12.45
CA VAL A 87 -18.66 -6.93 11.22
C VAL A 87 -19.40 -7.47 10.00
N GLU A 88 -19.65 -8.78 9.93
CA GLU A 88 -20.39 -9.42 8.85
C GLU A 88 -21.85 -8.96 8.81
N ASP A 89 -22.51 -8.86 9.97
CA ASP A 89 -23.88 -8.34 10.08
C ASP A 89 -23.97 -6.88 9.63
N LYS A 90 -22.95 -6.07 9.96
CA LYS A 90 -22.89 -4.66 9.56
C LYS A 90 -22.70 -4.48 8.06
N LEU A 91 -21.89 -5.35 7.43
CA LEU A 91 -21.44 -5.18 6.05
C LEU A 91 -22.19 -6.06 5.04
N GLY A 92 -22.90 -7.08 5.49
CA GLY A 92 -23.62 -8.03 4.63
C GLY A 92 -22.69 -8.90 3.77
N VAL A 93 -21.43 -9.07 4.17
CA VAL A 93 -20.43 -9.91 3.49
C VAL A 93 -19.79 -10.85 4.50
N LYS A 94 -19.20 -11.95 4.02
CA LYS A 94 -18.49 -12.93 4.85
C LYS A 94 -16.99 -12.78 4.74
N PHE A 95 -16.29 -12.95 5.86
CA PHE A 95 -14.84 -13.00 5.95
C PHE A 95 -14.38 -14.44 6.22
N ASN A 96 -13.19 -14.79 5.75
CA ASN A 96 -12.64 -16.14 5.90
C ASN A 96 -11.31 -16.17 6.67
N HIS A 97 -10.73 -15.01 6.96
CA HIS A 97 -9.52 -14.89 7.76
C HIS A 97 -9.43 -13.51 8.41
N VAL A 98 -8.61 -13.42 9.46
CA VAL A 98 -8.28 -12.19 10.16
C VAL A 98 -6.78 -12.18 10.49
N MET A 99 -6.17 -11.00 10.36
CA MET A 99 -4.82 -10.72 10.81
C MET A 99 -4.89 -9.68 11.93
N LEU A 100 -4.48 -10.08 13.13
CA LEU A 100 -4.32 -9.20 14.27
C LEU A 100 -2.94 -8.55 14.23
N ASN A 101 -2.90 -7.26 14.57
CA ASN A 101 -1.67 -6.47 14.59
C ASN A 101 -1.59 -5.73 15.94
N LEU A 102 -0.63 -6.12 16.79
CA LEU A 102 -0.42 -5.50 18.09
C LEU A 102 0.66 -4.43 18.00
N TYR A 103 0.26 -3.19 18.28
CA TYR A 103 1.15 -2.04 18.38
C TYR A 103 1.34 -1.69 19.85
N GLU A 104 2.39 -2.26 20.47
CA GLU A 104 2.63 -2.17 21.92
C GLU A 104 2.77 -0.73 22.41
N ASP A 105 3.32 0.15 21.57
CA ASP A 105 3.41 1.58 21.82
C ASP A 105 3.46 2.39 20.51
N GLY A 106 3.65 3.71 20.62
CA GLY A 106 3.78 4.61 19.48
C GLY A 106 5.01 4.34 18.60
N THR A 107 6.05 3.66 19.10
CA THR A 107 7.24 3.34 18.30
C THR A 107 6.99 2.18 17.34
N VAL A 108 5.96 1.36 17.60
CA VAL A 108 5.54 0.23 16.75
C VAL A 108 4.72 0.75 15.58
N TYR A 109 5.05 0.32 14.35
CA TYR A 109 4.46 0.87 13.13
C TYR A 109 4.32 -0.18 12.02
N ILE A 110 3.52 0.15 11.00
CA ILE A 110 3.51 -0.55 9.70
C ILE A 110 3.72 0.49 8.61
N GLY A 111 4.80 0.33 7.85
CA GLY A 111 5.15 1.27 6.80
C GLY A 111 4.19 1.22 5.61
N ASN A 112 4.28 2.23 4.76
CA ASN A 112 3.44 2.41 3.59
C ASN A 112 3.39 1.19 2.65
N HIS A 113 2.25 0.52 2.60
CA HIS A 113 2.07 -0.76 1.90
C HIS A 113 0.67 -0.91 1.29
N ARG A 114 0.42 -2.06 0.66
CA ARG A 114 -0.87 -2.51 0.15
C ARG A 114 -1.15 -3.90 0.68
N ASP A 115 -2.41 -4.21 0.86
CA ASP A 115 -2.83 -5.58 1.08
C ASP A 115 -2.83 -6.37 -0.23
N SER A 116 -2.94 -7.69 -0.11
CA SER A 116 -3.06 -8.57 -1.26
C SER A 116 -4.27 -8.19 -2.11
N PRO A 117 -4.16 -8.12 -3.45
CA PRO A 117 -5.31 -7.86 -4.31
C PRO A 117 -6.36 -8.98 -4.28
N GLU A 118 -6.04 -10.14 -3.68
CA GLU A 118 -7.00 -11.23 -3.44
C GLU A 118 -8.02 -10.87 -2.34
N ASN A 119 -7.68 -9.91 -1.47
CA ASN A 119 -8.57 -9.42 -0.41
C ASN A 119 -9.58 -8.43 -0.99
N LYS A 120 -10.76 -8.93 -1.35
CA LYS A 120 -11.82 -8.15 -2.03
C LYS A 120 -12.44 -7.05 -1.15
N VAL A 121 -12.65 -7.37 0.12
CA VAL A 121 -13.16 -6.46 1.15
C VAL A 121 -12.28 -6.65 2.38
N ILE A 122 -11.79 -5.54 2.93
CA ILE A 122 -10.96 -5.51 4.13
C ILE A 122 -11.69 -4.64 5.15
N ALA A 123 -11.99 -5.22 6.31
CA ALA A 123 -12.57 -4.52 7.46
C ALA A 123 -11.54 -4.50 8.58
N SER A 124 -11.18 -3.30 9.04
CA SER A 124 -10.22 -3.08 10.12
C SER A 124 -10.92 -2.46 11.32
N VAL A 125 -11.14 -3.27 12.35
CA VAL A 125 -11.61 -2.82 13.67
C VAL A 125 -10.40 -2.41 14.51
N SER A 126 -10.47 -1.25 15.16
CA SER A 126 -9.38 -0.71 15.97
C SER A 126 -9.78 -0.68 17.44
N LEU A 127 -8.88 -1.13 18.32
CA LEU A 127 -9.08 -1.27 19.76
C LEU A 127 -7.88 -0.66 20.50
N GLY A 128 -8.05 -0.31 21.79
CA GLY A 128 -7.01 0.29 22.61
C GLY A 128 -6.63 1.72 22.17
N ALA A 129 -5.35 2.06 22.30
CA ALA A 129 -4.87 3.44 22.10
C ALA A 129 -5.10 3.94 20.65
N PRO A 130 -5.58 5.19 20.46
CA PRO A 130 -5.79 5.74 19.12
C PRO A 130 -4.51 5.83 18.27
N ARG A 131 -4.61 5.52 16.97
CA ARG A 131 -3.49 5.61 16.02
C ARG A 131 -3.88 6.32 14.73
N THR A 132 -2.93 7.05 14.14
CA THR A 132 -3.14 7.69 12.83
C THR A 132 -3.07 6.64 11.72
N PHE A 133 -4.11 6.53 10.91
CA PHE A 133 -4.10 5.79 9.66
C PHE A 133 -3.98 6.75 8.50
N ILE A 134 -2.97 6.54 7.65
CA ILE A 134 -2.69 7.42 6.51
C ILE A 134 -2.84 6.60 5.23
N MET A 135 -3.66 7.08 4.30
CA MET A 135 -3.72 6.60 2.92
C MET A 135 -3.02 7.58 2.00
N THR A 136 -2.19 7.06 1.11
CA THR A 136 -1.43 7.81 0.11
C THR A 136 -1.72 7.25 -1.29
N GLN A 137 -2.12 8.10 -2.23
CA GLN A 137 -2.31 7.70 -3.62
C GLN A 137 -0.96 7.32 -4.23
N ASP A 138 -0.88 6.19 -4.95
CA ASP A 138 0.35 5.76 -5.62
C ASP A 138 0.44 6.38 -7.03
N PRO A 139 1.33 7.36 -7.24
CA PRO A 139 1.43 8.05 -8.53
C PRO A 139 1.89 7.12 -9.65
N LYS A 140 2.65 6.05 -9.34
CA LYS A 140 3.11 5.08 -10.34
C LYS A 140 1.94 4.23 -10.82
N ALA A 141 1.05 3.81 -9.92
CA ALA A 141 -0.13 3.05 -10.28
C ALA A 141 -1.11 3.91 -11.12
N GLN A 142 -1.30 5.16 -10.75
CA GLN A 142 -2.13 6.10 -11.51
C GLN A 142 -1.57 6.37 -12.91
N LYS A 143 -0.25 6.59 -13.04
CA LYS A 143 0.39 6.76 -14.35
C LYS A 143 0.21 5.51 -15.24
N ARG A 144 0.36 4.31 -14.67
CA ARG A 144 0.14 3.07 -15.42
C ARG A 144 -1.29 2.97 -15.94
N LYS A 145 -2.29 3.34 -15.14
CA LYS A 145 -3.71 3.39 -15.55
C LYS A 145 -3.93 4.37 -16.71
N ALA A 146 -3.41 5.59 -16.59
CA ALA A 146 -3.54 6.62 -17.63
C ALA A 146 -2.89 6.17 -18.96
N ASN A 147 -1.71 5.55 -18.92
CA ASN A 147 -1.04 5.04 -20.11
C ASN A 147 -1.80 3.89 -20.79
N HIS A 148 -2.43 2.99 -20.02
CA HIS A 148 -3.27 1.93 -20.61
C HIS A 148 -4.57 2.47 -21.19
N ALA A 149 -5.11 3.56 -20.62
CA ALA A 149 -6.30 4.22 -21.14
C ALA A 149 -6.05 5.02 -22.43
N ASN A 150 -4.81 5.38 -22.73
CA ASN A 150 -4.45 6.13 -23.94
C ASN A 150 -3.10 5.65 -24.55
N PRO A 151 -3.11 4.54 -25.33
CA PRO A 151 -1.88 3.92 -25.84
C PRO A 151 -1.16 4.68 -26.96
N SER A 152 -1.71 5.79 -27.46
CA SER A 152 -1.24 6.51 -28.66
C SER A 152 -0.03 7.45 -28.44
N SER A 153 0.59 7.47 -27.26
CA SER A 153 1.74 8.37 -26.97
C SER A 153 3.10 7.65 -26.85
N VAL A 154 3.25 6.46 -27.44
CA VAL A 154 4.52 5.68 -27.38
C VAL A 154 4.96 5.18 -28.76
N GLU A 155 5.35 6.09 -29.65
CA GLU A 155 6.12 5.84 -30.89
C GLU A 155 6.90 7.13 -31.21
N ASN A 156 8.13 7.21 -31.73
CA ASN A 156 9.15 6.28 -32.19
C ASN A 156 10.49 7.08 -32.26
N VAL A 157 11.63 6.48 -31.91
CA VAL A 157 12.94 6.94 -32.41
C VAL A 157 13.60 5.75 -33.08
N GLU A 158 13.23 5.50 -34.33
CA GLU A 158 13.98 4.62 -35.21
C GLU A 158 15.31 5.28 -35.57
N ARG A 159 16.41 4.55 -35.34
CA ARG A 159 17.73 4.86 -35.89
C ARG A 159 17.79 4.30 -37.31
N SER A 160 18.04 5.15 -38.29
CA SER A 160 18.44 4.74 -39.64
C SER A 160 19.91 5.08 -39.88
N ASP A 161 20.74 4.04 -40.00
CA ASP A 161 22.11 4.08 -40.51
C ASP A 161 22.12 4.27 -42.03
N ILE A 162 22.91 5.22 -42.56
CA ILE A 162 23.43 5.18 -43.94
C ILE A 162 24.83 5.83 -44.00
N THR A 163 25.84 5.03 -44.39
CA THR A 163 27.12 5.43 -45.02
C THR A 163 27.04 5.04 -46.52
N PRO A 164 27.81 5.58 -47.53
CA PRO A 164 29.30 5.64 -47.53
C PRO A 164 30.04 6.71 -48.41
N LYS A 165 31.38 6.83 -48.20
CA LYS A 165 32.56 7.07 -49.11
C LYS A 165 32.48 8.15 -50.23
N SER A 166 33.50 8.89 -50.71
CA SER A 166 34.98 8.94 -50.63
C SER A 166 35.47 10.17 -51.41
N GLY A 167 36.57 10.83 -51.03
CA GLY A 167 37.28 11.79 -51.91
C GLY A 167 38.27 12.72 -51.20
N THR A 168 39.55 12.62 -51.54
CA THR A 168 40.68 13.54 -51.21
C THR A 168 41.56 13.67 -52.46
N PRO A 169 42.49 14.65 -52.59
CA PRO A 169 42.82 15.78 -51.72
C PRO A 169 42.96 17.14 -52.46
N THR A 170 42.99 18.27 -51.75
CA THR A 170 43.95 19.37 -52.00
C THR A 170 43.96 20.39 -50.88
N ARG A 171 45.13 21.01 -50.72
CA ARG A 171 45.69 21.79 -49.60
C ARG A 171 45.40 23.29 -49.79
N PHE A 172 45.07 24.03 -48.73
CA PHE A 172 45.76 25.25 -48.27
C PHE A 172 45.04 25.92 -47.07
N GLU A 173 45.83 26.69 -46.35
CA GLU A 173 45.69 27.16 -44.97
C GLU A 173 44.60 28.21 -44.72
N SER A 174 44.11 28.26 -43.47
CA SER A 174 44.27 29.39 -42.52
C SER A 174 43.02 29.65 -41.66
N SER A 175 43.29 29.76 -40.36
CA SER A 175 42.58 30.53 -39.31
C SER A 175 41.09 30.85 -39.48
N SER A 176 40.24 30.35 -38.58
CA SER A 176 39.47 31.19 -37.65
C SER A 176 38.53 30.36 -36.78
N SER A 177 38.57 30.69 -35.50
CA SER A 177 37.88 30.14 -34.34
C SER A 177 36.35 30.21 -34.41
N ARG A 178 35.71 29.08 -34.07
CA ARG A 178 34.41 28.89 -33.36
C ARG A 178 33.14 29.59 -33.91
N LYS A 179 32.26 28.76 -34.50
CA LYS A 179 30.80 28.93 -34.48
C LYS A 179 30.16 27.92 -33.51
N ARG A 180 29.22 28.39 -32.68
CA ARG A 180 27.80 27.96 -32.59
C ARG A 180 27.20 28.47 -31.27
N PRO A 181 26.08 29.19 -31.28
CA PRO A 181 25.33 29.43 -30.06
C PRO A 181 24.68 28.11 -29.62
N ALA A 182 24.76 27.81 -28.33
CA ALA A 182 24.10 26.67 -27.73
C ALA A 182 22.59 26.97 -27.65
N ASP A 183 21.77 26.16 -28.32
CA ASP A 183 20.33 26.09 -28.07
C ASP A 183 20.14 25.65 -26.62
N HIS A 184 19.77 26.62 -25.77
CA HIS A 184 19.29 26.37 -24.42
C HIS A 184 17.85 25.87 -24.53
N GLN A 185 17.68 24.59 -24.90
CA GLN A 185 16.42 23.91 -24.63
C GLN A 185 16.27 23.84 -23.12
N SER A 186 15.43 24.72 -22.61
CA SER A 186 15.02 24.75 -21.22
C SER A 186 14.31 23.42 -20.97
N ILE A 187 14.98 22.50 -20.26
CA ILE A 187 14.32 21.33 -19.72
C ILE A 187 13.36 21.89 -18.68
N GLU A 188 12.07 22.00 -19.04
CA GLU A 188 11.03 22.26 -18.06
C GLU A 188 11.13 21.16 -17.01
N GLU A 189 11.52 21.55 -15.79
CA GLU A 189 11.45 20.63 -14.67
C GLU A 189 9.98 20.17 -14.53
N PRO A 190 9.71 18.86 -14.49
CA PRO A 190 8.34 18.39 -14.39
C PRO A 190 7.73 18.94 -13.11
N ALA A 191 6.58 19.63 -13.26
CA ALA A 191 5.83 20.21 -12.16
C ALA A 191 5.72 19.22 -10.97
N PRO A 192 5.81 19.71 -9.71
CA PRO A 192 5.75 18.86 -8.53
C PRO A 192 4.48 18.02 -8.58
N ARG A 193 4.63 16.69 -8.61
CA ARG A 193 3.50 15.78 -8.56
C ARG A 193 2.91 15.85 -7.16
N PHE A 194 1.77 16.53 -7.02
CA PHE A 194 0.98 16.49 -5.80
C PHE A 194 0.59 15.03 -5.52
N VAL A 195 1.05 14.50 -4.39
CA VAL A 195 0.65 13.18 -3.91
C VAL A 195 -0.54 13.38 -2.98
N ILE A 196 -1.70 12.86 -3.35
CA ILE A 196 -2.90 12.95 -2.51
C ILE A 196 -2.70 12.06 -1.27
N ARG A 197 -2.92 12.65 -0.10
CA ARG A 197 -2.93 11.95 1.19
C ARG A 197 -4.22 12.24 1.95
N LYS A 198 -4.74 11.22 2.63
CA LYS A 198 -5.86 11.32 3.56
C LYS A 198 -5.53 10.56 4.83
N SER A 199 -6.04 11.03 5.96
CA SER A 199 -5.74 10.45 7.26
C SER A 199 -6.94 10.46 8.17
N TRP A 200 -7.04 9.42 9.00
CA TRP A 200 -8.04 9.27 10.03
C TRP A 200 -7.37 8.89 11.35
N ILE A 201 -7.98 9.27 12.47
CA ILE A 201 -7.61 8.72 13.77
C ILE A 201 -8.43 7.45 13.98
N LEU A 202 -7.76 6.31 14.06
CA LEU A 202 -8.37 5.05 14.43
C LEU A 202 -8.56 5.05 15.95
N ALA A 203 -9.72 5.52 16.41
CA ALA A 203 -10.11 5.49 17.82
C ALA A 203 -10.53 4.06 18.23
N PRO A 204 -10.47 3.71 19.53
CA PRO A 204 -11.05 2.46 20.02
C PRO A 204 -12.52 2.35 19.62
N GLY A 205 -12.89 1.19 19.09
CA GLY A 205 -14.22 0.90 18.58
C GLY A 205 -14.52 1.46 17.19
N SER A 206 -13.52 1.98 16.47
CA SER A 206 -13.69 2.43 15.09
C SER A 206 -13.51 1.31 14.06
N LEU A 207 -14.13 1.47 12.90
CA LEU A 207 -14.05 0.56 11.76
C LEU A 207 -13.63 1.32 10.49
N VAL A 208 -12.61 0.80 9.81
CA VAL A 208 -12.29 1.19 8.42
C VAL A 208 -12.66 0.04 7.49
N VAL A 209 -13.34 0.34 6.39
CA VAL A 209 -13.62 -0.62 5.32
C VAL A 209 -12.94 -0.17 4.06
N MET A 210 -12.12 -1.02 3.45
CA MET A 210 -11.50 -0.81 2.14
C MET A 210 -11.98 -1.89 1.17
N GLN A 211 -12.38 -1.49 -0.03
CA GLN A 211 -12.85 -2.43 -1.05
C GLN A 211 -12.52 -1.94 -2.48
N GLY A 212 -13.00 -2.68 -3.47
CA GLY A 212 -12.86 -2.34 -4.88
C GLY A 212 -11.40 -2.28 -5.30
N ASP A 213 -11.03 -1.24 -6.03
CA ASP A 213 -9.67 -1.07 -6.56
C ASP A 213 -8.72 -0.32 -5.62
N THR A 214 -9.12 -0.08 -4.38
CA THR A 214 -8.32 0.68 -3.40
C THR A 214 -6.88 0.16 -3.29
N GLN A 215 -6.69 -1.15 -3.14
CA GLN A 215 -5.36 -1.77 -3.01
C GLN A 215 -4.51 -1.68 -4.30
N LYS A 216 -5.11 -1.37 -5.45
CA LYS A 216 -4.39 -1.17 -6.72
C LYS A 216 -3.80 0.22 -6.86
N TYR A 217 -4.46 1.23 -6.27
CA TYR A 217 -4.14 2.64 -6.52
C TYR A 217 -3.69 3.42 -5.30
N TRP A 218 -4.01 2.93 -4.11
CA TRP A 218 -3.65 3.55 -2.85
C TRP A 218 -2.70 2.65 -2.08
N LYS A 219 -2.02 3.26 -1.12
CA LYS A 219 -1.23 2.57 -0.10
C LYS A 219 -1.59 3.13 1.25
N HIS A 220 -1.32 2.40 2.32
CA HIS A 220 -1.63 2.85 3.66
C HIS A 220 -0.55 2.50 4.69
N GLU A 221 -0.54 3.24 5.79
CA GLU A 221 0.41 3.10 6.89
C GLU A 221 -0.22 3.46 8.25
N ILE A 222 0.34 2.87 9.31
CA ILE A 222 0.26 3.38 10.67
C ILE A 222 1.67 3.85 11.04
N PRO A 223 1.96 5.16 11.05
CA PRO A 223 3.30 5.68 11.32
C PRO A 223 3.64 5.61 12.81
N LYS A 224 4.91 5.86 13.13
CA LYS A 224 5.36 6.11 14.51
C LYS A 224 4.75 7.39 15.07
#